data_AF-A0A1H7RXE3-F1
#
_entry.id   AF-A0A1H7RXE3-F1
#
_cell.length_a   1.000
_cell.length_b   1.000
_cell.length_c   1.000
_cell.angle_alpha   90.00
_cell.angle_beta   90.00
_cell.angle_gamma   90.00
#
_symmetry.space_group_name_H-M   'P 1'
#
loop_
_entity.id
_entity.type
_entity.pdbx_description
1 polymer ?
#
loop_
_entity_poly.entity_id
_entity_poly.type
_entity_poly.pdbx_seq_one_letter_code
_entity_poly.pdbx_strand_id
1 'polypeptide(L)'
;MLRERIFSKVARILNKERVANRSDFAVVPIEGFNPTRLRAFKDGIEKTIGATILSAVIFDRDYRSETEVKAEQKELMTGNYFAHIHSCKEIENFLLVPAAIRKAIKERINETNVRTGKSNQFEIDIIPFLDSIADEFKHKTQAQLQSHRLKFEKSINPRNDESTIIEKILREFETQWANLEERLKIVPGKDFLASLNTKLQADYKVTITATNIINSFQKNEVPVELKVLIEKIEDFRKLSVP
;
A
#
# COMPACT_ATOMS: atom_id res chain seq x y z
N MET A 1 6.31 9.27 -6.92
CA MET A 1 7.55 9.48 -6.14
C MET A 1 7.66 8.66 -4.84
N LEU A 2 6.75 8.77 -3.84
CA LEU A 2 6.86 8.00 -2.58
C LEU A 2 6.68 6.47 -2.78
N ARG A 3 5.65 6.07 -3.54
CA ARG A 3 5.31 4.66 -3.79
C ARG A 3 6.43 3.88 -4.47
N GLU A 4 7.00 4.46 -5.52
CA GLU A 4 8.11 3.84 -6.24
C GLU A 4 9.35 3.68 -5.35
N ARG A 5 9.56 4.57 -4.37
CA ARG A 5 10.66 4.47 -3.42
C ARG A 5 10.48 3.27 -2.48
N ILE A 6 9.25 2.90 -2.15
CA ILE A 6 8.94 1.69 -1.37
C ILE A 6 9.40 0.46 -2.16
N PHE A 7 8.94 0.30 -3.40
CA PHE A 7 9.37 -0.81 -4.28
C PHE A 7 10.89 -0.89 -4.43
N SER A 8 11.53 0.24 -4.76
CA SER A 8 12.99 0.27 -4.93
C SER A 8 13.77 -0.10 -3.67
N LYS A 9 13.24 0.17 -2.47
CA LYS A 9 13.91 -0.18 -1.22
C LYS A 9 13.68 -1.65 -0.83
N VAL A 10 12.45 -2.13 -0.98
CA VAL A 10 12.14 -3.55 -0.74
C VAL A 10 12.89 -4.45 -1.71
N ALA A 11 13.00 -4.06 -2.99
CA ALA A 11 13.80 -4.79 -3.97
C ALA A 11 15.27 -4.96 -3.55
N ARG A 12 15.89 -3.93 -2.93
CA ARG A 12 17.27 -4.04 -2.41
C ARG A 12 17.38 -5.03 -1.24
N ILE A 13 16.41 -5.04 -0.32
CA ILE A 13 16.37 -6.02 0.78
C ILE A 13 16.29 -7.46 0.23
N LEU A 14 15.64 -7.62 -0.93
CA LEU A 14 15.49 -8.91 -1.61
C LEU A 14 16.61 -9.22 -2.62
N ASN A 15 17.69 -8.42 -2.66
CA ASN A 15 18.81 -8.56 -3.60
C ASN A 15 18.41 -8.49 -5.09
N LYS A 16 17.39 -7.69 -5.42
CA LYS A 16 16.92 -7.46 -6.80
C LYS A 16 17.33 -6.07 -7.29
N GLU A 17 18.64 -5.85 -7.44
CA GLU A 17 19.21 -4.53 -7.78
C GLU A 17 18.67 -3.94 -9.10
N ARG A 18 18.45 -4.78 -10.13
CA ARG A 18 17.91 -4.30 -11.41
C ARG A 18 16.46 -3.79 -11.27
N VAL A 19 15.63 -4.46 -10.47
CA VAL A 19 14.30 -3.94 -10.11
C VAL A 19 14.42 -2.66 -9.28
N ALA A 20 15.33 -2.64 -8.31
CA ALA A 20 15.53 -1.48 -7.45
C ALA A 20 15.91 -0.21 -8.22
N ASN A 21 16.75 -0.38 -9.24
CA ASN A 21 17.26 0.68 -10.11
C ASN A 21 16.39 0.90 -11.36
N ARG A 22 15.28 0.16 -11.49
CA ARG A 22 14.34 0.24 -12.62
C ARG A 22 15.04 0.05 -13.97
N SER A 23 15.96 -0.89 -14.00
CA SER A 23 16.68 -1.27 -15.20
C SER A 23 15.78 -2.17 -16.05
N ASP A 24 15.81 -1.95 -17.36
CA ASP A 24 15.12 -2.80 -18.37
C ASP A 24 13.59 -2.66 -18.41
N PHE A 25 13.00 -1.67 -17.70
CA PHE A 25 11.59 -1.31 -17.82
C PHE A 25 11.35 0.15 -17.44
N ALA A 26 10.25 0.73 -17.95
CA ALA A 26 9.80 2.07 -17.58
C ALA A 26 8.64 1.99 -16.57
N VAL A 27 8.63 2.91 -15.58
CA VAL A 27 7.53 3.06 -14.63
C VAL A 27 6.78 4.34 -14.95
N VAL A 28 5.48 4.22 -15.23
CA VAL A 28 4.61 5.35 -15.52
C VAL A 28 3.56 5.45 -14.41
N PRO A 29 3.50 6.56 -13.65
CA PRO A 29 2.44 6.77 -12.69
C PRO A 29 1.12 7.03 -13.43
N ILE A 30 0.06 6.34 -13.02
CA ILE A 30 -1.28 6.55 -13.55
C ILE A 30 -2.12 7.21 -12.46
N GLU A 31 -2.81 8.29 -12.82
CA GLU A 31 -3.74 8.96 -11.92
C GLU A 31 -5.08 8.23 -11.89
N GLY A 32 -5.33 7.58 -10.77
CA GLY A 32 -6.56 6.85 -10.50
C GLY A 32 -6.62 5.49 -11.18
N PHE A 33 -7.58 4.70 -10.73
CA PHE A 33 -7.87 3.39 -11.27
C PHE A 33 -8.82 3.55 -12.46
N ASN A 34 -8.34 3.31 -13.69
CA ASN A 34 -9.18 3.33 -14.90
C ASN A 34 -8.60 2.41 -15.99
N PRO A 35 -9.13 1.18 -16.15
CA PRO A 35 -8.66 0.22 -17.16
C PRO A 35 -8.77 0.74 -18.60
N THR A 36 -9.79 1.53 -18.91
CA THR A 36 -9.98 2.12 -20.24
C THR A 36 -8.91 3.15 -20.57
N ARG A 37 -8.58 4.02 -19.61
CA ARG A 37 -7.48 5.00 -19.76
C ARG A 37 -6.13 4.30 -19.93
N LEU A 38 -5.90 3.21 -19.21
CA LEU A 38 -4.69 2.39 -19.35
C LEU A 38 -4.56 1.81 -20.76
N ARG A 39 -5.63 1.22 -21.31
CA ARG A 39 -5.65 0.70 -22.68
C ARG A 39 -5.38 1.79 -23.70
N ALA A 40 -6.11 2.90 -23.63
CA ALA A 40 -5.91 4.03 -24.53
C ALA A 40 -4.48 4.59 -24.47
N PHE A 41 -3.88 4.62 -23.27
CA PHE A 41 -2.50 5.05 -23.08
C PHE A 41 -1.50 4.08 -23.74
N LYS A 42 -1.68 2.77 -23.53
CA LYS A 42 -0.87 1.74 -24.18
C LYS A 42 -0.98 1.83 -25.71
N ASP A 43 -2.20 1.85 -26.24
CA ASP A 43 -2.47 1.94 -27.68
C ASP A 43 -1.82 3.19 -28.29
N GLY A 44 -1.84 4.32 -27.57
CA GLY A 44 -1.20 5.56 -27.98
C GLY A 44 0.33 5.43 -28.10
N ILE A 45 0.98 4.78 -27.12
CA ILE A 45 2.42 4.53 -27.15
C ILE A 45 2.77 3.60 -28.32
N GLU A 46 2.04 2.48 -28.47
CA GLU A 46 2.31 1.50 -29.52
C GLU A 46 2.17 2.09 -30.92
N LYS A 47 1.14 2.92 -31.14
CA LYS A 47 0.97 3.65 -32.41
C LYS A 47 2.08 4.65 -32.69
N THR A 48 2.61 5.30 -31.65
CA THR A 48 3.67 6.31 -31.79
C THR A 48 5.02 5.65 -32.09
N ILE A 49 5.32 4.53 -31.45
CA ILE A 49 6.59 3.81 -31.62
C ILE A 49 6.55 2.86 -32.82
N GLY A 50 5.35 2.46 -33.27
CA GLY A 50 5.17 1.50 -34.35
C GLY A 50 5.47 0.06 -33.93
N ALA A 51 5.46 -0.24 -32.62
CA ALA A 51 5.76 -1.55 -32.06
C ALA A 51 4.86 -1.83 -30.84
N THR A 52 4.55 -3.11 -30.61
CA THR A 52 3.83 -3.54 -29.41
C THR A 52 4.71 -3.43 -28.18
N ILE A 53 4.12 -3.12 -27.03
CA ILE A 53 4.84 -3.06 -25.75
C ILE A 53 4.28 -4.09 -24.77
N LEU A 54 5.19 -4.72 -24.02
CA LEU A 54 4.81 -5.45 -22.82
C LEU A 54 4.46 -4.44 -21.72
N SER A 55 3.35 -4.68 -21.03
CA SER A 55 2.87 -3.82 -19.95
C SER A 55 2.46 -4.66 -18.76
N ALA A 56 2.66 -4.12 -17.56
CA ALA A 56 2.17 -4.68 -16.31
C ALA A 56 1.65 -3.56 -15.44
N VAL A 57 0.65 -3.86 -14.61
CA VAL A 57 -0.01 -2.85 -13.76
C VAL A 57 -0.11 -3.26 -12.31
N ILE A 58 0.05 -2.26 -11.44
CA ILE A 58 0.01 -2.41 -9.99
C ILE A 58 -0.87 -1.28 -9.45
N PHE A 59 -1.92 -1.63 -8.72
CA PHE A 59 -2.86 -0.68 -8.15
C PHE A 59 -3.03 -0.89 -6.65
N ASP A 60 -3.31 0.22 -5.96
CA ASP A 60 -3.85 0.19 -4.61
C ASP A 60 -5.23 -0.44 -4.60
N ARG A 61 -5.61 -0.97 -3.45
CA ARG A 61 -6.94 -1.55 -3.28
C ARG A 61 -8.02 -0.48 -3.22
N ASP A 62 -7.77 0.67 -2.60
CA ASP A 62 -8.73 1.76 -2.38
C ASP A 62 -10.13 1.26 -1.95
N TYR A 63 -10.20 0.56 -0.81
CA TYR A 63 -11.43 0.04 -0.19
C TYR A 63 -12.26 -0.98 -0.99
N ARG A 64 -11.82 -1.36 -2.20
CA ARG A 64 -12.48 -2.37 -3.04
C ARG A 64 -12.77 -3.65 -2.27
N SER A 65 -13.96 -4.20 -2.47
CA SER A 65 -14.32 -5.51 -1.92
C SER A 65 -13.54 -6.63 -2.64
N GLU A 66 -13.53 -7.84 -2.09
CA GLU A 66 -12.90 -8.99 -2.77
C GLU A 66 -13.57 -9.30 -4.12
N THR A 67 -14.89 -9.10 -4.21
CA THR A 67 -15.64 -9.27 -5.46
C THR A 67 -15.24 -8.24 -6.51
N GLU A 68 -15.07 -6.99 -6.10
CA GLU A 68 -14.58 -5.90 -6.95
C GLU A 68 -13.14 -6.14 -7.41
N VAL A 69 -12.23 -6.48 -6.50
CA VAL A 69 -10.83 -6.80 -6.84
C VAL A 69 -10.75 -7.91 -7.88
N LYS A 70 -11.55 -8.98 -7.74
CA LYS A 70 -11.56 -10.10 -8.72
C LYS A 70 -12.07 -9.67 -10.10
N ALA A 71 -13.14 -8.88 -10.15
CA ALA A 71 -13.70 -8.38 -11.41
C ALA A 71 -12.68 -7.48 -12.13
N GLU A 72 -12.10 -6.53 -11.39
CA GLU A 72 -11.13 -5.56 -11.90
C GLU A 72 -9.82 -6.22 -12.33
N GLN A 73 -9.30 -7.16 -11.54
CA GLN A 73 -8.08 -7.89 -11.89
C GLN A 73 -8.27 -8.69 -13.18
N LYS A 74 -9.46 -9.28 -13.41
CA LYS A 74 -9.76 -9.99 -14.66
C LYS A 74 -9.75 -9.04 -15.86
N GLU A 75 -10.34 -7.84 -15.72
CA GLU A 75 -10.30 -6.84 -16.78
C GLU A 75 -8.87 -6.38 -17.06
N LEU A 76 -8.10 -6.04 -16.02
CA LEU A 76 -6.73 -5.55 -16.16
C LEU A 76 -5.77 -6.59 -16.73
N MET A 77 -5.99 -7.89 -16.52
CA MET A 77 -5.19 -8.94 -17.17
C MET A 77 -5.39 -8.96 -18.69
N THR A 78 -6.45 -8.35 -19.22
CA THR A 78 -6.66 -8.22 -20.66
C THR A 78 -5.69 -7.18 -21.24
N GLY A 79 -4.65 -7.67 -21.92
CA GLY A 79 -3.65 -6.82 -22.57
C GLY A 79 -2.46 -6.42 -21.70
N ASN A 80 -2.35 -6.95 -20.48
CA ASN A 80 -1.16 -6.80 -19.62
C ASN A 80 -0.55 -8.17 -19.30
N TYR A 81 0.76 -8.23 -19.18
CA TYR A 81 1.50 -9.43 -18.79
C TYR A 81 1.13 -9.87 -17.36
N PHE A 82 1.02 -8.91 -16.43
CA PHE A 82 0.34 -9.14 -15.16
C PHE A 82 -0.39 -7.88 -14.69
N ALA A 83 -1.41 -8.10 -13.87
CA ALA A 83 -2.12 -7.10 -13.11
C ALA A 83 -2.13 -7.50 -11.63
N HIS A 84 -1.83 -6.55 -10.76
CA HIS A 84 -1.81 -6.74 -9.32
C HIS A 84 -2.59 -5.62 -8.62
N ILE A 85 -3.52 -5.99 -7.76
CA ILE A 85 -4.20 -5.05 -6.86
C ILE A 85 -3.80 -5.44 -5.44
N HIS A 86 -3.36 -4.46 -4.65
CA HIS A 86 -2.85 -4.72 -3.31
C HIS A 86 -3.89 -5.37 -2.37
N SER A 87 -3.45 -6.17 -1.38
CA SER A 87 -4.37 -6.64 -0.34
C SER A 87 -4.78 -5.53 0.62
N CYS A 88 -3.89 -4.57 0.85
CA CYS A 88 -4.09 -3.43 1.72
C CYS A 88 -4.65 -2.22 0.95
N LYS A 89 -5.26 -1.27 1.66
CA LYS A 89 -5.83 -0.04 1.08
C LYS A 89 -4.81 0.68 0.19
N GLU A 90 -3.63 0.95 0.71
CA GLU A 90 -2.53 1.66 0.04
C GLU A 90 -1.22 0.89 0.21
N ILE A 91 -0.24 1.15 -0.66
CA ILE A 91 1.11 0.59 -0.52
C ILE A 91 1.78 0.97 0.81
N GLU A 92 1.44 2.12 1.38
CA GLU A 92 1.93 2.58 2.70
C GLU A 92 1.50 1.64 3.84
N ASN A 93 0.35 0.97 3.72
CA ASN A 93 -0.14 0.05 4.75
C ASN A 93 0.79 -1.15 4.96
N PHE A 94 1.56 -1.56 3.95
CA PHE A 94 2.60 -2.60 4.12
C PHE A 94 3.75 -2.17 5.04
N LEU A 95 3.87 -0.88 5.34
CA LEU A 95 4.85 -0.35 6.28
C LEU A 95 4.32 -0.32 7.73
N LEU A 96 3.03 -0.58 7.93
CA LEU A 96 2.39 -0.58 9.24
C LEU A 96 2.64 -1.89 10.00
N VAL A 97 3.93 -2.23 10.14
CA VAL A 97 4.40 -3.41 10.88
C VAL A 97 4.93 -2.96 12.24
N PRO A 98 4.29 -3.35 13.37
CA PRO A 98 4.64 -2.81 14.69
C PRO A 98 6.11 -2.96 15.07
N ALA A 99 6.71 -4.12 14.83
CA ALA A 99 8.12 -4.37 15.15
C ALA A 99 9.08 -3.43 14.37
N ALA A 100 8.84 -3.28 13.05
CA ALA A 100 9.65 -2.41 12.20
C ALA A 100 9.48 -0.93 12.57
N ILE A 101 8.25 -0.49 12.87
CA ILE A 101 7.97 0.87 13.34
C ILE A 101 8.70 1.15 14.65
N ARG A 102 8.57 0.25 15.65
CA ARG A 102 9.23 0.41 16.96
C ARG A 102 10.74 0.55 16.80
N LYS A 103 11.35 -0.28 15.96
CA LYS A 103 12.79 -0.22 15.68
C LYS A 103 13.18 1.09 15.01
N ALA A 104 12.43 1.54 14.00
CA ALA A 104 12.68 2.81 13.32
C ALA A 104 12.60 4.01 14.29
N ILE A 105 11.66 3.99 15.22
CA ILE A 105 11.52 5.04 16.25
C ILE A 105 12.74 5.04 17.18
N LYS A 106 13.12 3.87 17.71
CA LYS A 106 14.28 3.74 18.62
C LYS A 106 15.58 4.19 17.95
N GLU A 107 15.82 3.77 16.71
CA GLU A 107 16.99 4.20 15.93
C GLU A 107 17.01 5.72 15.77
N ARG A 108 15.87 6.32 15.41
CA ARG A 108 15.77 7.77 15.21
C ARG A 108 15.98 8.59 16.49
N ILE A 109 15.48 8.09 17.63
CA ILE A 109 15.71 8.71 18.94
C ILE A 109 17.18 8.61 19.31
N ASN A 110 17.82 7.44 19.12
CA ASN A 110 19.24 7.27 19.40
C ASN A 110 20.12 8.22 18.58
N GLU A 111 19.87 8.34 17.27
CA GLU A 111 20.56 9.32 16.41
C GLU A 111 20.41 10.75 16.94
N THR A 112 19.21 11.10 17.40
CA THR A 112 18.91 12.44 17.92
C THR A 112 19.57 12.69 19.27
N ASN A 113 19.62 11.68 20.14
CA ASN A 113 20.33 11.71 21.42
C ASN A 113 21.82 11.98 21.22
N VAL A 114 22.47 11.21 20.33
CA VAL A 114 23.89 11.38 20.00
C VAL A 114 24.17 12.81 19.54
N ARG A 115 23.29 13.39 18.71
CA ARG A 115 23.46 14.76 18.19
C ARG A 115 23.21 15.86 19.22
N THR A 116 22.36 15.62 20.21
CA THR A 116 21.90 16.66 21.15
C THR A 116 22.45 16.51 22.57
N GLY A 117 23.17 15.42 22.86
CA GLY A 117 23.62 15.08 24.21
C GLY A 117 22.48 14.66 25.16
N LYS A 118 21.28 14.40 24.63
CA LYS A 118 20.12 13.96 25.41
C LYS A 118 20.09 12.44 25.56
N SER A 119 19.25 11.94 26.46
CA SER A 119 19.08 10.51 26.76
C SER A 119 17.61 10.07 26.71
N ASN A 120 16.86 10.54 25.70
CA ASN A 120 15.46 10.14 25.53
C ASN A 120 15.36 8.64 25.19
N GLN A 121 14.32 7.95 25.67
CA GLN A 121 14.08 6.54 25.36
C GLN A 121 12.63 6.32 24.92
N PHE A 122 12.43 5.34 24.04
CA PHE A 122 11.09 4.92 23.61
C PHE A 122 10.68 3.66 24.38
N GLU A 123 10.04 3.89 25.52
CA GLU A 123 9.55 2.85 26.43
C GLU A 123 8.05 2.54 26.26
N ILE A 124 7.37 3.24 25.34
CA ILE A 124 5.96 3.00 25.05
C ILE A 124 5.80 1.62 24.37
N ASP A 125 4.79 0.86 24.80
CA ASP A 125 4.37 -0.34 24.09
C ASP A 125 3.76 0.05 22.73
N ILE A 126 4.35 -0.49 21.66
CA ILE A 126 4.02 -0.12 20.30
C ILE A 126 2.60 -0.54 19.92
N ILE A 127 2.09 -1.65 20.46
CA ILE A 127 0.76 -2.17 20.09
C ILE A 127 -0.35 -1.20 20.53
N PRO A 128 -0.52 -0.89 21.83
CA PRO A 128 -1.54 0.07 22.26
C PRO A 128 -1.29 1.48 21.73
N PHE A 129 -0.04 1.86 21.45
CA PHE A 129 0.25 3.15 20.82
C PHE A 129 -0.31 3.23 19.39
N LEU A 130 -0.04 2.23 18.55
CA LEU A 130 -0.59 2.17 17.19
C LEU A 130 -2.11 1.99 17.20
N ASP A 131 -2.64 1.24 18.17
CA ASP A 131 -4.08 1.06 18.34
C ASP A 131 -4.79 2.40 18.60
N SER A 132 -4.25 3.20 19.52
CA SER A 132 -4.78 4.54 19.81
C SER A 132 -4.79 5.48 18.60
N ILE A 133 -3.81 5.34 17.70
CA ILE A 133 -3.77 6.11 16.45
C ILE A 133 -4.82 5.56 15.48
N ALA A 134 -4.95 4.24 15.35
CA ALA A 134 -5.91 3.62 14.44
C ALA A 134 -7.34 4.03 14.78
N ASP A 135 -7.68 4.11 16.07
CA ASP A 135 -9.01 4.52 16.53
C ASP A 135 -9.41 5.93 16.10
N GLU A 136 -8.45 6.86 15.98
CA GLU A 136 -8.71 8.21 15.42
C GLU A 136 -9.26 8.15 13.98
N PHE A 137 -8.98 7.06 13.26
CA PHE A 137 -9.40 6.85 11.87
C PHE A 137 -10.66 6.01 11.73
N LYS A 138 -11.25 5.44 12.81
CA LYS A 138 -12.36 4.48 12.71
C LYS A 138 -13.51 5.00 11.84
N HIS A 139 -14.09 6.12 12.22
CA HIS A 139 -15.27 6.68 11.54
C HIS A 139 -14.97 7.11 10.10
N LYS A 140 -13.81 7.75 9.87
CA LYS A 140 -13.39 8.16 8.52
C LYS A 140 -13.22 6.94 7.61
N THR A 141 -12.56 5.90 8.11
CA THR A 141 -12.31 4.66 7.36
C THR A 141 -13.62 3.97 7.01
N GLN A 142 -14.52 3.82 8.00
CA GLN A 142 -15.84 3.23 7.82
C GLN A 142 -16.65 3.97 6.76
N ALA A 143 -16.74 5.30 6.85
CA ALA A 143 -17.51 6.13 5.91
C ALA A 143 -16.98 6.02 4.47
N GLN A 144 -15.65 6.06 4.29
CA GLN A 144 -15.04 5.95 2.97
C GLN A 144 -15.23 4.55 2.37
N LEU A 145 -15.02 3.50 3.18
CA LEU A 145 -15.19 2.12 2.77
C LEU A 145 -16.64 1.84 2.37
N GLN A 146 -17.59 2.27 3.21
CA GLN A 146 -19.02 2.13 2.92
C GLN A 146 -19.41 2.87 1.64
N SER A 147 -19.00 4.13 1.49
CA SER A 147 -19.32 4.92 0.29
C SER A 147 -18.78 4.25 -0.98
N HIS A 148 -17.56 3.70 -0.93
CA HIS A 148 -16.95 3.04 -2.07
C HIS A 148 -17.68 1.74 -2.43
N ARG A 149 -17.83 0.83 -1.46
CA ARG A 149 -18.43 -0.49 -1.70
C ARG A 149 -19.90 -0.42 -2.06
N LEU A 150 -20.65 0.50 -1.46
CA LEU A 150 -22.06 0.70 -1.80
C LEU A 150 -22.24 1.07 -3.28
N LYS A 151 -21.39 1.96 -3.81
CA LYS A 151 -21.43 2.36 -5.23
C LYS A 151 -21.18 1.16 -6.15
N PHE A 152 -20.21 0.32 -5.82
CA PHE A 152 -19.90 -0.88 -6.58
C PHE A 152 -21.03 -1.93 -6.53
N GLU A 153 -21.55 -2.24 -5.34
CA GLU A 153 -22.64 -3.21 -5.19
C GLU A 153 -23.91 -2.76 -5.93
N LYS A 154 -24.22 -1.45 -5.90
CA LYS A 154 -25.33 -0.86 -6.65
C LYS A 154 -25.11 -0.85 -8.16
N SER A 155 -23.87 -0.78 -8.65
CA SER A 155 -23.59 -0.84 -10.09
C SER A 155 -23.79 -2.25 -10.66
N ILE A 156 -23.52 -3.28 -9.87
CA ILE A 156 -23.71 -4.68 -10.27
C ILE A 156 -25.17 -5.12 -10.11
N ASN A 157 -25.80 -4.78 -8.99
CA ASN A 157 -27.18 -5.16 -8.72
C ASN A 157 -27.99 -3.98 -8.16
N PRO A 158 -28.52 -3.11 -9.05
CA PRO A 158 -29.27 -1.93 -8.64
C PRO A 158 -30.52 -2.23 -7.81
N ARG A 159 -31.08 -3.45 -7.96
CA ARG A 159 -32.31 -3.89 -7.29
C ARG A 159 -32.10 -4.35 -5.86
N ASN A 160 -30.86 -4.63 -5.44
CA ASN A 160 -30.57 -4.99 -4.07
C ASN A 160 -30.92 -3.83 -3.14
N ASP A 161 -31.59 -4.15 -2.04
CA ASP A 161 -31.93 -3.17 -1.03
C ASP A 161 -30.65 -2.54 -0.43
N GLU A 162 -30.67 -1.22 -0.29
CA GLU A 162 -29.50 -0.46 0.16
C GLU A 162 -29.16 -0.76 1.62
N SER A 163 -30.17 -0.90 2.47
CA SER A 163 -29.95 -1.21 3.89
C SER A 163 -29.30 -2.58 4.06
N THR A 164 -29.67 -3.55 3.23
CA THR A 164 -29.06 -4.89 3.20
C THR A 164 -27.58 -4.84 2.81
N ILE A 165 -27.22 -4.03 1.80
CA ILE A 165 -25.82 -3.84 1.38
C ILE A 165 -25.02 -3.17 2.49
N ILE A 166 -25.57 -2.10 3.08
CA ILE A 166 -24.92 -1.35 4.16
C ILE A 166 -24.70 -2.26 5.37
N GLU A 167 -25.71 -3.02 5.78
CA GLU A 167 -25.61 -3.94 6.92
C GLU A 167 -24.46 -4.94 6.72
N LYS A 168 -24.35 -5.53 5.52
CA LYS A 168 -23.24 -6.44 5.17
C LYS A 168 -21.89 -5.73 5.29
N ILE A 169 -21.75 -4.54 4.70
CA ILE A 169 -20.49 -3.77 4.76
C ILE A 169 -20.11 -3.44 6.20
N LEU A 170 -21.08 -3.05 7.04
CA LEU A 170 -20.84 -2.73 8.44
C LEU A 170 -20.39 -3.95 9.25
N ARG A 171 -21.02 -5.11 9.04
CA ARG A 171 -20.61 -6.37 9.69
C ARG A 171 -19.18 -6.78 9.30
N GLU A 172 -18.84 -6.67 8.01
CA GLU A 172 -17.48 -6.93 7.53
C GLU A 172 -16.47 -5.95 8.14
N PHE A 173 -16.82 -4.66 8.18
CA PHE A 173 -15.98 -3.63 8.74
C PHE A 173 -15.71 -3.87 10.23
N GLU A 174 -16.72 -4.12 11.06
CA GLU A 174 -16.51 -4.36 12.49
C GLU A 174 -15.69 -5.63 12.76
N THR A 175 -15.84 -6.66 11.91
CA THR A 175 -15.01 -7.88 11.99
C THR A 175 -13.53 -7.56 11.71
N GLN A 176 -13.24 -6.82 10.64
CA GLN A 176 -11.89 -6.37 10.32
C GLN A 176 -11.36 -5.41 11.39
N TRP A 177 -12.21 -4.51 11.88
CA TRP A 177 -11.86 -3.54 12.91
C TRP A 177 -11.69 -4.19 14.28
N ALA A 178 -12.03 -5.44 14.51
CA ALA A 178 -11.76 -6.08 15.81
C ALA A 178 -10.27 -6.43 16.01
N ASN A 179 -9.50 -6.52 14.93
CA ASN A 179 -8.10 -6.98 14.95
C ASN A 179 -7.16 -5.85 14.46
N LEU A 180 -6.14 -5.50 15.24
CA LEU A 180 -5.20 -4.42 14.88
C LEU A 180 -4.48 -4.67 13.54
N GLU A 181 -4.02 -5.90 13.28
CA GLU A 181 -3.34 -6.21 12.02
C GLU A 181 -4.27 -5.99 10.82
N GLU A 182 -5.55 -6.34 10.94
CA GLU A 182 -6.56 -6.09 9.92
C GLU A 182 -6.93 -4.60 9.80
N ARG A 183 -7.04 -3.86 10.93
CA ARG A 183 -7.20 -2.39 10.93
C ARG A 183 -6.11 -1.73 10.12
N LEU A 184 -4.85 -2.09 10.38
CA LEU A 184 -3.68 -1.50 9.73
C LEU A 184 -3.64 -1.78 8.22
N LYS A 185 -4.37 -2.78 7.71
CA LYS A 185 -4.54 -3.00 6.26
C LYS A 185 -5.54 -2.05 5.62
N ILE A 186 -6.54 -1.55 6.37
CA ILE A 186 -7.66 -0.79 5.82
C ILE A 186 -7.65 0.69 6.18
N VAL A 187 -6.93 1.14 7.21
CA VAL A 187 -6.78 2.58 7.50
C VAL A 187 -6.13 3.32 6.32
N PRO A 188 -6.37 4.62 6.14
CA PRO A 188 -5.59 5.46 5.22
C PRO A 188 -4.12 5.49 5.65
N GLY A 189 -3.29 4.60 5.09
CA GLY A 189 -1.92 4.36 5.54
C GLY A 189 -1.03 5.60 5.49
N LYS A 190 -1.18 6.44 4.46
CA LYS A 190 -0.47 7.72 4.37
C LYS A 190 -0.83 8.67 5.51
N ASP A 191 -2.13 8.84 5.78
CA ASP A 191 -2.59 9.73 6.85
C ASP A 191 -2.23 9.16 8.22
N PHE A 192 -2.27 7.84 8.39
CA PHE A 192 -1.86 7.15 9.60
C PHE A 192 -0.38 7.43 9.91
N LEU A 193 0.52 7.27 8.93
CA LEU A 193 1.94 7.59 9.08
C LEU A 193 2.18 9.07 9.39
N ALA A 194 1.32 9.96 8.88
CA ALA A 194 1.37 11.37 9.23
C ALA A 194 0.95 11.62 10.68
N SER A 195 -0.15 11.02 11.16
CA SER A 195 -0.60 11.12 12.56
C SER A 195 0.45 10.55 13.52
N LEU A 196 1.02 9.37 13.20
CA LEU A 196 2.14 8.78 13.93
C LEU A 196 3.31 9.77 14.08
N ASN A 197 3.72 10.40 12.98
CA ASN A 197 4.81 11.37 13.01
C ASN A 197 4.45 12.64 13.78
N THR A 198 3.20 13.09 13.77
CA THR A 198 2.75 14.21 14.61
C THR A 198 2.93 13.88 16.09
N LYS A 199 2.54 12.69 16.54
CA LYS A 199 2.72 12.24 17.94
C LYS A 199 4.21 12.11 18.30
N LEU A 200 5.00 11.46 17.44
CA LEU A 200 6.45 11.33 17.65
C LEU A 200 7.17 12.69 17.69
N GLN A 201 6.74 13.65 16.87
CA GLN A 201 7.32 14.98 16.87
C GLN A 201 6.92 15.78 18.12
N ALA A 202 5.70 15.61 18.63
CA ALA A 202 5.27 16.23 19.88
C ALA A 202 6.12 15.73 21.06
N ASP A 203 6.21 14.41 21.22
CA ASP A 203 6.73 13.79 22.44
C ASP A 203 8.26 13.60 22.42
N TYR A 204 8.81 13.28 21.25
CA TYR A 204 10.21 12.89 21.10
C TYR A 204 11.03 13.82 20.20
N LYS A 205 10.37 14.79 19.53
CA LYS A 205 11.01 15.69 18.53
C LYS A 205 11.67 14.91 17.38
N VAL A 206 11.09 13.76 17.01
CA VAL A 206 11.56 12.93 15.90
C VAL A 206 10.44 12.68 14.88
N THR A 207 10.87 12.37 13.67
CA THR A 207 10.01 11.93 12.57
C THR A 207 10.67 10.71 11.93
N ILE A 208 9.87 9.69 11.59
CA ILE A 208 10.29 8.52 10.83
C ILE A 208 9.70 8.56 9.42
N THR A 209 10.54 8.31 8.43
CA THR A 209 10.12 8.20 7.03
C THR A 209 9.80 6.76 6.67
N ALA A 210 9.11 6.54 5.54
CA ALA A 210 8.95 5.21 4.95
C ALA A 210 10.31 4.48 4.77
N THR A 211 11.39 5.22 4.45
CA THR A 211 12.72 4.61 4.35
C THR A 211 13.27 4.16 5.70
N ASN A 212 13.01 4.91 6.79
CA ASN A 212 13.43 4.48 8.13
C ASN A 212 12.74 3.17 8.52
N ILE A 213 11.43 3.07 8.26
CA ILE A 213 10.65 1.85 8.53
C ILE A 213 11.16 0.68 7.66
N ILE A 214 11.34 0.89 6.36
CA ILE A 214 11.82 -0.18 5.47
C ILE A 214 13.21 -0.67 5.85
N ASN A 215 14.13 0.24 6.19
CA ASN A 215 15.47 -0.14 6.65
C ASN A 215 15.45 -0.89 8.00
N SER A 216 14.39 -0.72 8.79
CA SER A 216 14.21 -1.43 10.05
C SER A 216 13.74 -2.88 9.86
N PHE A 217 13.18 -3.25 8.70
CA PHE A 217 12.75 -4.61 8.42
C PHE A 217 13.89 -5.62 8.53
N GLN A 218 13.61 -6.74 9.17
CA GLN A 218 14.31 -7.99 8.90
C GLN A 218 13.78 -8.62 7.61
N LYS A 219 14.60 -9.45 6.94
CA LYS A 219 14.22 -10.08 5.65
C LYS A 219 12.97 -10.96 5.76
N ASN A 220 12.77 -11.61 6.90
CA ASN A 220 11.56 -12.39 7.21
C ASN A 220 10.33 -11.50 7.46
N GLU A 221 10.50 -10.29 8.00
CA GLU A 221 9.42 -9.33 8.27
C GLU A 221 8.89 -8.60 7.03
N VAL A 222 9.63 -8.62 5.91
CA VAL A 222 9.13 -8.05 4.65
C VAL A 222 7.82 -8.77 4.25
N PRO A 223 6.71 -8.04 4.03
CA PRO A 223 5.41 -8.64 3.70
C PRO A 223 5.47 -9.58 2.50
N VAL A 224 4.81 -10.73 2.61
CA VAL A 224 4.82 -11.79 1.60
C VAL A 224 4.35 -11.28 0.24
N GLU A 225 3.30 -10.46 0.21
CA GLU A 225 2.80 -9.87 -1.04
C GLU A 225 3.87 -9.03 -1.74
N LEU A 226 4.61 -8.20 -1.01
CA LEU A 226 5.69 -7.40 -1.60
C LEU A 226 6.82 -8.27 -2.13
N LYS A 227 7.16 -9.38 -1.45
CA LYS A 227 8.15 -10.36 -1.97
C LYS A 227 7.69 -10.92 -3.32
N VAL A 228 6.46 -11.43 -3.37
CA VAL A 228 5.88 -12.01 -4.59
C VAL A 228 5.81 -10.97 -5.70
N LEU A 229 5.41 -9.75 -5.39
CA LEU A 229 5.29 -8.69 -6.38
C LEU A 229 6.65 -8.25 -6.94
N ILE A 230 7.69 -8.14 -6.10
CA ILE A 230 9.05 -7.86 -6.57
C ILE A 230 9.56 -8.99 -7.47
N GLU A 231 9.28 -10.26 -7.17
CA GLU A 231 9.63 -11.38 -8.06
C GLU A 231 8.89 -11.28 -9.41
N LYS A 232 7.59 -10.95 -9.41
CA LYS A 232 6.84 -10.72 -10.66
C LYS A 232 7.44 -9.61 -11.52
N ILE A 233 7.91 -8.52 -10.91
CA ILE A 233 8.58 -7.42 -11.61
C ILE A 233 9.96 -7.88 -12.14
N GLU A 234 10.69 -8.66 -11.34
CA GLU A 234 11.97 -9.25 -11.72
C GLU A 234 11.84 -10.21 -12.93
N ASP A 235 10.75 -10.96 -13.01
CA ASP A 235 10.46 -11.82 -14.15
C ASP A 235 10.01 -11.00 -15.36
N PHE A 236 9.14 -10.01 -15.15
CA PHE A 236 8.68 -9.11 -16.21
C PHE A 236 9.83 -8.38 -16.93
N ARG A 237 10.81 -7.85 -16.19
CA ARG A 237 11.94 -7.12 -16.79
C ARG A 237 12.86 -7.99 -17.66
N LYS A 238 12.78 -9.32 -17.53
CA LYS A 238 13.58 -10.27 -18.34
C LYS A 238 12.89 -10.64 -19.64
N LEU A 239 11.61 -10.29 -19.78
CA LEU A 239 10.87 -10.57 -20.99
C LEU A 239 11.37 -9.70 -22.13
N SER A 240 11.32 -10.27 -23.33
CA SER A 240 11.53 -9.56 -24.58
C SER A 240 10.20 -9.56 -25.33
N VAL A 241 9.85 -8.42 -25.95
CA VAL A 241 8.76 -8.41 -26.93
C VAL A 241 9.26 -9.25 -28.13
N PRO A 242 8.47 -10.22 -28.62
CA PRO A 242 8.81 -10.96 -29.85
C PRO A 242 9.01 -10.05 -31.06
#